data_AF-A0A963RVW7-F1
#
_entry.id   AF-A0A963RVW7-F1
#
_cell.length_a   1.000
_cell.length_b   1.000
_cell.length_c   1.000
_cell.angle_alpha   90.00
_cell.angle_beta   90.00
_cell.angle_gamma   90.00
#
_symmetry.space_group_name_H-M   'P 1'
#
loop_
_entity.id
_entity.type
_entity.pdbx_description
1 polymer ?
#
loop_
_entity_poly.entity_id
_entity_poly.type
_entity_poly.pdbx_seq_one_letter_code
_entity_poly.pdbx_strand_id
1 'polypeptide(L)'
;CMTPVPWLLEHEWAKHGSCMVKKPETYFKVSAILWRSLRWPDADRLSRKKGLTAGDLRGAFVRANPAWKAGQVGIVTSRNGWLRAIHLCYGRDFMPRNCPRRNFGSADRTPLKIWRGL
;
A
#
# COMPACT_ATOMS: atom_id res chain seq x y z
N CYS A 1 -4.40 12.23 -8.85
CA CYS A 1 -5.72 11.67 -8.48
C CYS A 1 -5.49 10.45 -7.55
N MET A 2 -6.32 10.21 -6.53
CA MET A 2 -6.17 9.08 -5.58
C MET A 2 -6.88 7.81 -6.06
N THR A 3 -8.06 7.96 -6.64
CA THR A 3 -8.91 6.87 -7.10
C THR A 3 -9.27 7.17 -8.55
N PRO A 4 -9.05 6.24 -9.49
CA PRO A 4 -9.10 6.55 -10.91
C PRO A 4 -10.53 6.79 -11.43
N VAL A 5 -11.55 6.28 -10.74
CA VAL A 5 -12.92 6.15 -11.27
C VAL A 5 -13.98 6.23 -10.16
N PRO A 6 -15.15 6.88 -10.38
CA PRO A 6 -16.15 7.09 -9.34
C PRO A 6 -16.77 5.83 -8.74
N TRP A 7 -17.09 4.81 -9.55
CA TRP A 7 -17.76 3.59 -9.05
C TRP A 7 -16.91 2.86 -7.99
N LEU A 8 -15.58 2.99 -8.06
CA LEU A 8 -14.68 2.37 -7.09
C LEU A 8 -14.86 3.02 -5.72
N LEU A 9 -15.10 4.33 -5.65
CA LEU A 9 -15.39 5.00 -4.36
C LEU A 9 -16.66 4.44 -3.73
N GLU A 10 -17.72 4.29 -4.53
CA GLU A 10 -19.00 3.72 -4.08
C GLU A 10 -18.83 2.28 -3.58
N HIS A 11 -18.11 1.45 -4.34
CA HIS A 11 -17.83 0.06 -3.96
C HIS A 11 -17.08 -0.02 -2.63
N GLU A 12 -16.00 0.76 -2.47
CA GLU A 12 -15.18 0.75 -1.25
C GLU A 12 -15.97 1.26 -0.05
N TRP A 13 -16.83 2.27 -0.23
CA TRP A 13 -17.74 2.71 0.84
C TRP A 13 -18.72 1.62 1.24
N ALA A 14 -19.49 1.08 0.29
CA ALA A 14 -20.54 0.11 0.56
C ALA A 14 -19.98 -1.15 1.23
N LYS A 15 -18.82 -1.63 0.77
CA LYS A 15 -18.21 -2.88 1.21
C LYS A 15 -17.34 -2.75 2.46
N HIS A 16 -16.69 -1.60 2.66
CA HIS A 16 -15.65 -1.45 3.69
C HIS A 16 -15.86 -0.23 4.59
N GLY A 17 -16.21 0.93 4.03
CA GLY A 17 -16.38 2.17 4.80
C GLY A 17 -17.60 2.17 5.73
N SER A 18 -18.72 1.61 5.27
CA SER A 18 -20.01 1.58 5.98
C SER A 18 -19.96 0.86 7.33
N CYS A 19 -19.08 -0.14 7.49
CA CYS A 19 -18.85 -0.83 8.76
C CYS A 19 -17.92 -0.07 9.71
N MET A 20 -17.15 0.90 9.22
CA MET A 20 -16.10 1.58 9.99
C MET A 20 -16.59 2.87 10.66
N VAL A 21 -17.43 3.65 9.96
CA VAL A 21 -17.96 4.93 10.41
C VAL A 21 -19.37 5.15 9.87
N LYS A 22 -20.16 6.01 10.53
CA LYS A 22 -21.55 6.29 10.14
C LYS A 22 -21.71 7.10 8.85
N LYS A 23 -20.68 7.87 8.46
CA LYS A 23 -20.76 8.88 7.40
C LYS A 23 -19.67 8.66 6.34
N PRO A 24 -20.01 8.65 5.03
CA PRO A 24 -19.03 8.48 3.96
C PRO A 24 -17.99 9.60 3.92
N GLU A 25 -18.38 10.84 4.25
CA GLU A 25 -17.48 11.99 4.25
C GLU A 25 -16.33 11.79 5.23
N THR A 26 -16.60 11.19 6.40
CA THR A 26 -15.58 10.86 7.39
C THR A 26 -14.60 9.81 6.84
N TYR A 27 -15.12 8.75 6.23
CA TYR A 27 -14.30 7.66 5.66
C TYR A 27 -13.34 8.17 4.57
N PHE A 28 -13.86 8.97 3.64
CA PHE A 28 -13.04 9.52 2.55
C PHE A 28 -12.09 10.62 3.04
N LYS A 29 -12.50 11.46 4.01
CA LYS A 29 -11.62 12.47 4.61
C LYS A 29 -10.41 11.82 5.28
N VAL A 30 -10.62 10.78 6.09
CA VAL A 30 -9.53 10.05 6.76
C VAL A 30 -8.65 9.34 5.73
N SER A 31 -9.25 8.63 4.78
CA SER A 31 -8.51 7.97 3.69
C SER A 31 -7.61 8.95 2.92
N ALA A 32 -8.11 10.15 2.65
CA ALA A 32 -7.36 11.19 1.97
C ALA A 32 -6.23 11.79 2.82
N ILE A 33 -6.43 11.94 4.14
CA ILE A 33 -5.37 12.36 5.07
C ILE A 33 -4.25 11.31 5.09
N LEU A 34 -4.61 10.04 5.25
CA LEU A 34 -3.64 8.93 5.28
C LEU A 34 -2.89 8.80 3.96
N TRP A 35 -3.56 8.96 2.82
CA TRP A 35 -2.88 8.89 1.51
C TRP A 35 -1.89 10.04 1.33
N ARG A 36 -2.29 11.27 1.66
CA ARG A 36 -1.44 12.47 1.45
C ARG A 36 -0.26 12.55 2.41
N SER A 37 -0.29 11.82 3.53
CA SER A 37 0.85 11.79 4.47
C SER A 37 1.99 10.89 3.98
N LEU A 38 1.77 10.06 2.96
CA LEU A 38 2.74 9.10 2.46
C LEU A 38 3.65 9.70 1.40
N ARG A 39 4.93 9.38 1.50
CA ARG A 39 5.93 9.60 0.45
C ARG A 39 6.16 8.29 -0.29
N TRP A 40 5.69 8.22 -1.53
CA TRP A 40 5.83 7.02 -2.35
C TRP A 40 7.27 6.87 -2.87
N PRO A 41 7.85 5.66 -2.84
CA PRO A 41 9.16 5.43 -3.43
C PRO A 41 9.08 5.58 -4.95
N ASP A 42 10.19 6.01 -5.55
CA ASP A 42 10.35 6.10 -7.00
C ASP A 42 10.26 4.71 -7.66
N ALA A 43 9.07 4.38 -8.16
CA ALA A 43 8.74 3.10 -8.76
C ALA A 43 9.45 2.90 -10.11
N ASP A 44 9.65 3.96 -10.89
CA ASP A 44 10.35 3.85 -12.18
C ASP A 44 11.81 3.48 -11.96
N ARG A 45 12.50 4.16 -11.04
CA ARG A 45 13.88 3.83 -10.69
C ARG A 45 14.01 2.42 -10.12
N LEU A 46 13.08 2.01 -9.24
CA LEU A 46 13.06 0.64 -8.70
C LEU A 46 12.86 -0.40 -9.80
N SER A 47 11.98 -0.16 -10.78
CA SER A 47 11.74 -1.08 -11.89
C SER A 47 12.99 -1.39 -12.74
N ARG A 48 14.01 -0.52 -12.67
CA ARG A 48 15.28 -0.66 -13.40
C ARG A 48 16.36 -1.37 -12.60
N LYS A 49 16.14 -1.63 -11.30
CA LYS A 49 17.09 -2.36 -10.44
C LYS A 49 17.17 -3.82 -10.88
N LYS A 50 18.39 -4.29 -11.21
CA LYS A 50 18.66 -5.71 -11.44
C LYS A 50 18.43 -6.49 -10.14
N GLY A 51 17.70 -7.60 -10.23
CA GLY A 51 17.39 -8.46 -9.07
C GLY A 51 16.49 -7.78 -8.04
N LEU A 52 15.60 -6.86 -8.44
CA LEU A 52 14.64 -6.23 -7.54
C LEU A 52 13.82 -7.27 -6.76
N THR A 53 13.70 -7.05 -5.46
CA THR A 53 12.92 -7.91 -4.55
C THR A 53 11.78 -7.15 -3.87
N ALA A 54 10.84 -7.90 -3.25
CA ALA A 54 9.81 -7.30 -2.41
C ALA A 54 10.41 -6.55 -1.21
N GLY A 55 11.51 -7.04 -0.65
CA GLY A 55 12.26 -6.39 0.43
C GLY A 55 12.88 -5.05 0.01
N ASP A 56 13.32 -4.94 -1.25
CA ASP A 56 13.82 -3.67 -1.78
C ASP A 56 12.75 -2.58 -1.82
N LEU A 57 11.56 -2.93 -2.32
CA LEU A 57 10.42 -2.00 -2.36
C LEU A 57 9.96 -1.62 -0.95
N ARG A 58 9.86 -2.60 -0.05
CA ARG A 58 9.52 -2.39 1.37
C ARG A 58 10.54 -1.47 2.05
N GLY A 59 11.83 -1.73 1.86
CA GLY A 59 12.90 -0.89 2.37
C GLY A 59 12.89 0.52 1.78
N ALA A 60 12.60 0.67 0.49
CA ALA A 60 12.46 1.97 -0.15
C ALA A 60 11.31 2.78 0.44
N PHE A 61 10.16 2.15 0.67
CA PHE A 61 9.02 2.78 1.32
C PHE A 61 9.34 3.24 2.75
N VAL A 62 9.97 2.38 3.56
CA VAL A 62 10.33 2.71 4.95
C VAL A 62 11.37 3.84 5.01
N ARG A 63 12.36 3.85 4.12
CA ARG A 63 13.32 4.96 4.01
C ARG A 63 12.63 6.28 3.68
N ALA A 64 11.63 6.25 2.81
CA ALA A 64 10.84 7.44 2.49
C ALA A 64 9.90 7.85 3.63
N ASN A 65 9.48 6.92 4.50
CA ASN A 65 8.50 7.16 5.57
C ASN A 65 9.02 6.65 6.93
N PRO A 66 9.86 7.41 7.66
CA PRO A 66 10.50 6.95 8.91
C PRO A 66 9.56 6.54 10.05
N ALA A 67 8.28 6.96 10.01
CA ALA A 67 7.25 6.53 10.94
C ALA A 67 6.80 5.07 10.72
N TRP A 68 7.17 4.46 9.60
CA TRP A 68 6.82 3.09 9.23
C TRP A 68 7.98 2.13 9.46
N LYS A 69 7.64 0.87 9.76
CA LYS A 69 8.58 -0.26 9.89
C LYS A 69 8.26 -1.32 8.85
N ALA A 70 9.25 -2.14 8.51
CA ALA A 70 9.11 -3.17 7.47
C ALA A 70 7.91 -4.11 7.70
N GLY A 71 7.67 -4.54 8.95
CA GLY A 71 6.54 -5.41 9.32
C GLY A 71 5.15 -4.81 9.10
N GLN A 72 5.05 -3.50 8.85
CA GLN A 72 3.79 -2.76 8.70
C GLN A 72 3.42 -2.52 7.22
N VAL A 73 4.29 -2.97 6.31
CA VAL A 73 4.18 -2.76 4.88
C VAL A 73 4.10 -4.13 4.20
N GLY A 74 2.92 -4.49 3.73
CA GLY A 74 2.68 -5.70 2.96
C GLY A 74 2.93 -5.48 1.47
N ILE A 75 3.50 -6.47 0.79
CA ILE A 75 3.74 -6.44 -0.66
C ILE A 75 2.99 -7.59 -1.31
N VAL A 76 2.08 -7.28 -2.22
CA VAL A 76 1.30 -8.29 -2.94
C VAL A 76 1.80 -8.38 -4.37
N THR A 77 2.21 -9.58 -4.76
CA THR A 77 2.66 -9.89 -6.12
C THR A 77 1.70 -10.84 -6.81
N SER A 78 1.62 -10.76 -8.14
CA SER A 78 0.99 -11.78 -8.97
C SER A 78 1.84 -13.06 -8.98
N ARG A 79 1.27 -14.14 -9.55
CA ARG A 79 1.97 -15.43 -9.72
C ARG A 79 3.25 -15.32 -10.54
N ASN A 80 3.31 -14.39 -11.49
CA ASN A 80 4.48 -14.13 -12.35
C ASN A 80 5.40 -12.99 -11.83
N GLY A 81 5.23 -12.59 -10.57
CA GLY A 81 6.13 -11.69 -9.84
C GLY A 81 5.88 -10.20 -10.03
N TRP A 82 4.80 -9.77 -10.69
CA TRP A 82 4.48 -8.36 -10.84
C TRP A 82 3.85 -7.78 -9.58
N LEU A 83 4.22 -6.55 -9.22
CA LEU A 83 3.58 -5.78 -8.15
C LEU A 83 2.09 -5.60 -8.46
N ARG A 84 1.23 -5.96 -7.50
CA ARG A 84 -0.21 -5.77 -7.58
C ARG A 84 -0.72 -4.72 -6.60
N ALA A 85 -0.19 -4.74 -5.38
CA ALA A 85 -0.56 -3.77 -4.36
C ALA A 85 0.54 -3.64 -3.30
N ILE A 86 0.54 -2.48 -2.64
CA ILE A 86 1.19 -2.27 -1.34
C ILE A 86 0.06 -2.20 -0.32
N HIS A 87 0.13 -3.02 0.74
CA HIS A 87 -0.79 -2.96 1.86
C HIS A 87 -0.14 -2.23 3.03
N LEU A 88 -0.84 -1.25 3.59
CA LEU A 88 -0.39 -0.50 4.76
C LEU A 88 -1.33 -0.82 5.92
N CYS A 89 -0.78 -1.38 7.00
CA CYS A 89 -1.59 -1.83 8.12
C CYS A 89 -1.61 -0.80 9.25
N TYR A 90 -2.81 -0.42 9.67
CA TYR A 90 -3.04 0.56 10.72
C TYR A 90 -3.78 -0.07 11.90
N GLY A 91 -3.56 0.48 13.09
CA GLY A 91 -4.44 0.29 14.24
C GLY A 91 -5.72 1.10 14.12
N ARG A 92 -6.65 0.92 15.08
CA ARG A 92 -7.89 1.72 15.17
C ARG A 92 -7.63 3.19 15.49
N ASP A 93 -6.43 3.49 16.00
CA ASP A 93 -5.88 4.82 16.25
C ASP A 93 -5.21 5.43 15.01
N PHE A 94 -5.27 4.74 13.86
CA PHE A 94 -4.60 5.11 12.62
C PHE A 94 -3.07 5.22 12.72
N MET A 95 -2.48 4.57 13.73
CA MET A 95 -1.03 4.43 13.83
C MET A 95 -0.56 3.17 13.10
N PRO A 96 0.62 3.18 12.44
CA PRO A 96 1.15 2.00 11.78
C PRO A 96 1.25 0.80 12.73
N ARG A 97 0.82 -0.37 12.28
CA ARG A 97 0.86 -1.65 13.02
C ARG A 97 1.34 -2.77 12.11
N ASN A 98 1.91 -3.81 12.72
CA ASN A 98 2.39 -4.95 11.94
C ASN A 98 1.23 -5.59 11.17
N CYS A 99 1.45 -5.87 9.90
CA CYS A 99 0.47 -6.54 9.09
C CYS A 99 0.29 -7.99 9.56
N PRO A 100 -0.95 -8.49 9.64
CA PRO A 100 -1.17 -9.92 9.80
C PRO A 100 -0.65 -10.67 8.57
N ARG A 101 -0.37 -11.97 8.73
CA ARG A 101 0.21 -12.82 7.68
C ARG A 101 -0.49 -12.69 6.32
N ARG A 102 -1.83 -12.61 6.33
CA ARG A 102 -2.66 -12.46 5.12
C ARG A 102 -2.40 -11.16 4.35
N ASN A 103 -2.08 -10.07 5.06
CA ASN A 103 -1.87 -8.76 4.46
C ASN A 103 -0.39 -8.46 4.20
N PHE A 104 0.54 -9.13 4.90
CA PHE A 104 1.98 -8.94 4.71
C PHE A 104 2.47 -9.40 3.33
N GLY A 105 1.82 -10.43 2.76
CA GLY A 105 2.06 -10.88 1.39
C GLY A 105 3.44 -11.52 1.21
N SER A 106 4.13 -11.15 0.12
CA SER A 106 5.38 -11.75 -0.32
C SER A 106 6.55 -11.46 0.63
N ALA A 107 7.36 -12.49 0.86
CA ALA A 107 8.57 -12.40 1.69
C ALA A 107 9.64 -11.50 1.04
N ASP A 108 10.56 -10.96 1.84
CA ASP A 108 11.54 -9.98 1.37
C ASP A 108 12.40 -10.48 0.21
N ARG A 109 12.77 -11.77 0.21
CA ARG A 109 13.57 -12.41 -0.84
C ARG A 109 12.83 -12.69 -2.16
N THR A 110 11.51 -12.46 -2.21
CA THR A 110 10.71 -12.76 -3.41
C THR A 110 11.09 -11.80 -4.55
N PRO A 111 11.45 -12.31 -5.75
CA PRO A 111 11.69 -11.47 -6.92
C PRO A 111 10.46 -10.63 -7.27
N LEU A 112 10.69 -9.37 -7.63
CA LEU A 112 9.64 -8.38 -7.90
C LEU A 112 9.85 -7.73 -9.26
N LYS A 113 8.76 -7.56 -9.99
CA LYS A 113 8.67 -6.76 -11.22
C LYS A 113 7.71 -5.59 -10.98
N ILE A 114 8.11 -4.40 -11.38
CA ILE A 114 7.27 -3.19 -11.33
C ILE A 114 7.05 -2.73 -12.76
N TRP A 115 5.80 -2.41 -13.12
CA TRP A 115 5.46 -1.89 -14.44
C TRP A 115 6.14 -0.54 -14.70
N ARG A 116 6.59 -0.34 -15.94
CA ARG A 116 7.20 0.90 -16.42
C ARG A 116 6.15 1.66 -17.23
N GLY A 117 6.12 2.99 -17.07
CA GLY A 117 5.24 3.86 -17.87
C GLY A 117 3.85 4.04 -17.27
N LEU A 118 3.78 4.54 -16.03
CA LEU A 118 2.62 5.33 -15.61
C LEU A 118 2.73 6.74 -16.20
#